data_AF-L7YDI1-F1
#
_entry.id   AF-L7YDI1-F1
#
_cell.length_a   1.000
_cell.length_b   1.000
_cell.length_c   1.000
_cell.angle_alpha   90.00
_cell.angle_beta   90.00
_cell.angle_gamma   90.00
#
_symmetry.space_group_name_H-M   'P 1'
#
loop_
_entity.id
_entity.type
_entity.pdbx_description
1 polymer ?
#
loop_
_entity_poly.entity_id
_entity_poly.type
_entity_poly.pdbx_seq_one_letter_code
_entity_poly.pdbx_strand_id
1 'polypeptide(L)'
;YHWVRVVNGVPPTGDYSFAKYNKSVDIVKYTDEEYEKYLNDPGWTKEETDQLFDLCQRFDLRFIVIADRFSSSRTVEELKDRYYSVCRAIVAARAPALGDISGNPLVKEPYNVSQEIERKRA
;
A
#
# COMPACT_ATOMS: atom_id res chain seq x y z
N TYR A 1 -13.18 13.32 8.92
CA TYR A 1 -13.95 14.23 9.80
C TYR A 1 -13.39 14.14 11.20
N HIS A 2 -13.00 15.27 11.79
CA HIS A 2 -12.53 15.34 13.17
C HIS A 2 -13.65 15.89 14.04
N TRP A 3 -13.87 15.28 15.21
CA TRP A 3 -14.82 15.80 16.18
C TRP A 3 -14.24 17.03 16.86
N VAL A 4 -14.96 18.16 16.78
CA VAL A 4 -14.56 19.41 17.42
C VAL A 4 -15.69 19.88 18.32
N ARG A 5 -15.36 20.24 19.55
CA ARG A 5 -16.34 20.71 20.54
C ARG A 5 -16.85 22.10 20.15
N VAL A 6 -18.17 22.26 20.09
CA VAL A 6 -18.81 23.57 19.97
C VAL A 6 -18.61 24.31 21.30
N VAL A 7 -18.06 25.53 21.24
CA VAL A 7 -17.89 26.41 22.40
C VAL A 7 -18.81 27.61 22.19
N ASN A 8 -19.69 27.87 23.17
CA ASN A 8 -20.61 29.01 23.17
C ASN A 8 -21.52 29.13 21.92
N GLY A 9 -21.94 28.00 21.35
CA GLY A 9 -22.84 27.99 20.17
C GLY A 9 -22.16 28.42 18.86
N VAL A 10 -20.85 28.69 18.87
CA VAL A 10 -20.09 29.03 17.68
C VAL A 10 -19.51 27.73 17.08
N PRO A 11 -19.89 27.36 15.84
CA PRO A 11 -19.25 26.25 15.14
C PRO A 11 -17.76 26.54 14.97
N PRO A 12 -16.89 25.52 15.11
CA PRO A 12 -15.47 25.71 14.89
C PRO A 12 -15.21 26.21 13.46
N THR A 13 -14.64 27.41 13.35
CA THR A 13 -14.24 28.01 12.07
C THR A 13 -12.81 27.58 11.77
N GLY A 14 -12.66 26.44 11.10
CA GLY A 14 -11.37 25.93 10.67
C GLY A 14 -11.30 24.40 10.70
N ASP A 15 -10.31 23.85 10.00
CA ASP A 15 -10.00 22.43 10.12
C ASP A 15 -9.42 22.13 11.51
N TYR A 16 -9.55 20.90 11.98
CA TYR A 16 -9.10 20.51 13.32
C TYR A 16 -7.60 20.82 13.48
N SER A 17 -7.20 21.37 14.64
CA SER A 17 -5.82 21.85 14.85
C SER A 17 -4.73 20.80 14.58
N PHE A 18 -5.07 19.52 14.69
CA PHE A 18 -4.17 18.40 14.38
C PHE A 18 -4.40 17.76 13.00
N ALA A 19 -5.39 18.21 12.21
CA ALA A 19 -5.65 17.68 10.86
C ALA A 19 -4.43 17.80 9.95
N LYS A 20 -3.60 18.84 10.13
CA LYS A 20 -2.31 19.02 9.43
C LYS A 20 -1.30 17.89 9.65
N TYR A 21 -1.47 17.09 10.70
CA TYR A 21 -0.63 15.92 10.97
C TYR A 21 -1.19 14.63 10.36
N ASN A 22 -2.36 14.68 9.71
CA ASN A 22 -2.91 13.53 9.03
C ASN A 22 -2.02 13.23 7.81
N LYS A 23 -1.34 12.08 7.85
CA LYS A 23 -0.47 11.59 6.78
C LYS A 23 -1.19 10.45 6.07
N SER A 24 -1.59 10.68 4.84
CA SER A 24 -2.06 9.62 3.94
C SER A 24 -0.86 8.95 3.28
N VAL A 25 -0.92 7.63 3.11
CA VAL A 25 0.08 6.92 2.32
C VAL A 25 -0.22 7.14 0.84
N ASP A 26 0.80 7.48 0.06
CA ASP A 26 0.68 7.51 -1.40
C ASP A 26 0.85 6.10 -1.95
N ILE A 27 -0.22 5.57 -2.55
CA ILE A 27 -0.28 4.21 -3.09
C ILE A 27 0.08 4.24 -4.56
N VAL A 28 1.02 3.38 -4.96
CA VAL A 28 1.39 3.22 -6.37
C VAL A 28 0.16 2.75 -7.14
N LYS A 29 -0.24 3.52 -8.16
CA LYS A 29 -1.28 3.10 -9.11
C LYS A 29 -0.61 2.54 -10.36
N TYR A 30 -1.19 1.52 -10.95
CA TYR A 30 -0.76 0.95 -12.23
C TYR A 30 -1.91 0.97 -13.24
N THR A 31 -1.56 0.94 -14.53
CA THR A 31 -2.54 0.77 -15.62
C THR A 31 -2.69 -0.69 -16.02
N ASP A 32 -3.72 -0.99 -16.79
CA ASP A 32 -3.96 -2.34 -17.32
C ASP A 32 -2.79 -2.82 -18.19
N GLU A 33 -2.19 -1.92 -18.97
CA GLU A 33 -1.02 -2.24 -19.80
C GLU A 33 0.22 -2.55 -18.95
N GLU A 34 0.41 -1.83 -17.84
CA GLU A 34 1.49 -2.11 -16.90
C GLU A 34 1.28 -3.45 -16.19
N TYR A 35 0.02 -3.78 -15.87
CA TYR A 35 -0.33 -5.07 -15.28
C TYR A 35 0.04 -6.23 -16.20
N GLU A 36 -0.46 -6.20 -17.44
CA GLU A 36 -0.21 -7.27 -18.41
C GLU A 36 1.27 -7.45 -18.72
N LYS A 37 2.04 -6.37 -18.74
CA LYS A 37 3.44 -6.41 -19.12
C LYS A 37 4.38 -6.80 -17.98
N TYR A 38 4.07 -6.41 -16.74
CA TYR A 38 5.03 -6.48 -15.63
C TYR A 38 4.53 -7.20 -14.38
N LEU A 39 3.20 -7.38 -14.22
CA LEU A 39 2.60 -7.83 -12.95
C LEU A 39 1.96 -9.22 -13.01
N ASN A 40 2.06 -9.90 -14.15
CA ASN A 40 1.55 -11.26 -14.32
C ASN A 40 2.20 -12.24 -13.34
N ASP A 41 1.37 -12.97 -12.59
CA ASP A 41 1.81 -13.92 -11.56
C ASP A 41 0.84 -15.12 -11.51
N PRO A 42 1.34 -16.36 -11.46
CA PRO A 42 0.48 -17.56 -11.50
C PRO A 42 -0.36 -17.74 -10.23
N GLY A 43 0.03 -17.13 -9.11
CA GLY A 43 -0.66 -17.21 -7.82
C GLY A 43 -1.61 -16.05 -7.55
N TRP A 44 -1.68 -15.04 -8.43
CA TRP A 44 -2.47 -13.84 -8.26
C TRP A 44 -3.24 -13.46 -9.51
N THR A 45 -4.55 -13.27 -9.35
CA THR A 45 -5.38 -12.70 -10.41
C THR A 45 -5.27 -11.18 -10.43
N LYS A 46 -5.67 -10.56 -11.56
CA LYS A 46 -5.73 -9.11 -11.68
C LYS A 46 -6.73 -8.55 -10.68
N GLU A 47 -7.89 -9.19 -10.58
CA GLU A 47 -8.98 -8.81 -9.69
C GLU A 47 -8.55 -8.84 -8.22
N GLU A 48 -7.81 -9.87 -7.80
CA GLU A 48 -7.25 -9.93 -6.45
C GLU A 48 -6.21 -8.83 -6.21
N THR A 49 -5.38 -8.52 -7.21
CA THR A 49 -4.38 -7.45 -7.11
C THR A 49 -5.06 -6.08 -7.02
N ASP A 50 -6.08 -5.83 -7.84
CA ASP A 50 -6.85 -4.58 -7.82
C ASP A 50 -7.59 -4.41 -6.49
N GLN A 51 -8.20 -5.49 -5.98
CA GLN A 51 -8.81 -5.49 -4.65
C GLN A 51 -7.78 -5.16 -3.56
N LEU A 52 -6.58 -5.74 -3.62
CA LEU A 52 -5.52 -5.47 -2.64
C LEU A 52 -5.15 -3.98 -2.66
N PHE A 53 -4.96 -3.39 -3.84
CA PHE A 53 -4.59 -1.98 -3.98
C PHE A 53 -5.70 -1.02 -3.52
N ASP A 54 -6.96 -1.33 -3.79
CA ASP A 54 -8.11 -0.57 -3.26
C ASP A 54 -8.15 -0.61 -1.72
N LEU A 55 -7.95 -1.79 -1.12
CA LEU A 55 -7.91 -1.93 0.34
C LEU A 55 -6.68 -1.23 0.95
N CYS A 56 -5.52 -1.29 0.28
CA CYS A 56 -4.31 -0.56 0.66
C CYS A 56 -4.55 0.95 0.72
N GLN A 57 -5.28 1.50 -0.25
CA GLN A 57 -5.66 2.92 -0.29
C GLN A 57 -6.70 3.27 0.78
N ARG A 58 -7.69 2.40 1.00
CA ARG A 58 -8.77 2.66 1.99
C ARG A 58 -8.31 2.55 3.44
N PHE A 59 -7.33 1.70 3.71
CA PHE A 59 -6.89 1.35 5.07
C PHE A 59 -5.44 1.77 5.38
N ASP A 60 -4.86 2.68 4.59
CA ASP A 60 -3.52 3.24 4.81
C ASP A 60 -2.44 2.16 5.06
N LEU A 61 -2.41 1.11 4.23
CA LEU A 61 -1.49 -0.05 4.36
C LEU A 61 -1.55 -0.81 5.70
N ARG A 62 -2.64 -0.72 6.45
CA ARG A 62 -2.82 -1.53 7.67
C ARG A 62 -3.13 -2.98 7.33
N PHE A 63 -2.09 -3.76 7.00
CA PHE A 63 -2.22 -5.13 6.48
C PHE A 63 -3.03 -6.09 7.36
N ILE A 64 -3.09 -5.88 8.68
CA ILE A 64 -3.96 -6.68 9.57
C ILE A 64 -5.43 -6.46 9.24
N VAL A 65 -5.84 -5.20 9.03
CA VAL A 65 -7.20 -4.84 8.64
C VAL A 65 -7.48 -5.28 7.20
N ILE A 66 -6.49 -5.13 6.32
CA ILE A 66 -6.62 -5.56 4.92
C ILE A 66 -6.83 -7.08 4.85
N ALA A 67 -6.06 -7.88 5.59
CA ALA A 67 -6.22 -9.33 5.62
C ALA A 67 -7.59 -9.77 6.15
N ASP A 68 -8.11 -9.10 7.19
CA ASP A 68 -9.46 -9.33 7.71
C ASP A 68 -10.56 -9.04 6.68
N ARG A 69 -10.33 -8.07 5.78
CA ARG A 69 -11.30 -7.62 4.76
C ARG A 69 -11.08 -8.21 3.38
N PHE A 70 -10.02 -8.98 3.18
CA PHE A 70 -9.69 -9.57 1.89
C PHE A 70 -10.67 -10.72 1.59
N SER A 71 -11.05 -10.87 0.33
CA SER A 71 -12.07 -11.87 -0.07
C SER A 71 -11.59 -13.31 0.12
N SER A 72 -10.29 -13.55 -0.08
CA SER A 72 -9.66 -14.86 0.02
C SER A 72 -8.79 -14.96 1.28
N SER A 73 -8.57 -16.19 1.74
CA SER A 73 -7.78 -16.49 2.96
C SER A 73 -6.28 -16.35 2.75
N ARG A 74 -5.83 -15.17 2.30
CA ARG A 74 -4.41 -14.84 2.14
C ARG A 74 -3.81 -14.41 3.48
N THR A 75 -2.59 -14.86 3.72
CA THR A 75 -1.81 -14.42 4.88
C THR A 75 -1.34 -12.97 4.72
N VAL A 76 -1.09 -12.30 5.84
CA VAL A 76 -0.54 -10.94 5.86
C VAL A 76 0.78 -10.86 5.07
N GLU A 77 1.58 -11.93 5.13
CA GLU A 77 2.85 -12.08 4.45
C GLU A 77 2.67 -12.11 2.92
N GLU A 78 1.72 -12.88 2.41
CA GLU A 78 1.40 -12.94 0.98
C GLU A 78 0.87 -11.59 0.46
N LEU A 79 -0.01 -10.93 1.22
CA LEU A 79 -0.54 -9.62 0.84
C LEU A 79 0.57 -8.57 0.76
N LYS A 80 1.49 -8.56 1.73
CA LYS A 80 2.66 -7.69 1.72
C LYS A 80 3.57 -8.00 0.55
N ASP A 81 3.86 -9.27 0.32
CA ASP A 81 4.75 -9.70 -0.76
C ASP A 81 4.23 -9.27 -2.13
N ARG A 82 2.93 -9.48 -2.39
CA ARG A 82 2.29 -9.00 -3.62
C ARG A 82 2.31 -7.49 -3.74
N TYR A 83 1.93 -6.77 -2.68
CA TYR A 83 1.91 -5.31 -2.71
C TYR A 83 3.30 -4.72 -3.03
N TYR A 84 4.33 -5.15 -2.31
CA TYR A 84 5.68 -4.61 -2.48
C TYR A 84 6.33 -5.08 -3.79
N SER A 85 6.06 -6.31 -4.26
CA SER A 85 6.56 -6.77 -5.56
C SER A 85 5.96 -5.96 -6.71
N VAL A 86 4.65 -5.69 -6.68
CA VAL A 86 3.98 -4.83 -7.67
C VAL A 86 4.54 -3.40 -7.61
N CYS A 87 4.65 -2.80 -6.42
CA CYS A 87 5.21 -1.46 -6.28
C CYS A 87 6.62 -1.36 -6.87
N ARG A 88 7.49 -2.34 -6.59
CA ARG A 88 8.84 -2.41 -7.16
C ARG A 88 8.82 -2.52 -8.67
N ALA A 89 8.01 -3.43 -9.22
CA ALA A 89 7.92 -3.66 -10.66
C ALA A 89 7.49 -2.40 -11.40
N ILE A 90 6.50 -1.67 -10.88
CA ILE A 90 6.01 -0.42 -11.47
C ILE A 90 7.05 0.70 -11.36
N VAL A 91 7.71 0.85 -10.20
CA VAL A 91 8.79 1.83 -10.03
C VAL A 91 9.92 1.55 -11.02
N ALA A 92 10.30 0.28 -11.20
CA ALA A 92 11.33 -0.11 -12.16
C ALA A 92 10.88 0.12 -13.61
N ALA A 93 9.63 -0.21 -13.96
CA ALA A 93 9.10 -0.02 -15.32
C ALA A 93 8.98 1.45 -15.72
N ARG A 94 8.73 2.35 -14.75
CA ARG A 94 8.65 3.80 -14.96
C ARG A 94 10.00 4.51 -14.90
N ALA A 95 11.06 3.80 -14.48
CA ALA A 95 12.39 4.37 -14.43
C ALA A 95 12.85 4.77 -15.83
N PRO A 96 13.39 5.99 -16.02
CA PRO A 96 14.05 6.32 -17.28
C PRO A 96 15.27 5.41 -17.46
N ALA A 97 15.65 5.10 -18.70
CA ALA A 97 16.70 4.13 -19.03
C ALA A 97 18.10 4.43 -18.41
N LEU A 98 18.31 5.63 -17.87
CA LEU A 98 19.52 6.08 -17.17
C LEU A 98 19.24 6.57 -15.74
N GLY A 99 18.01 6.43 -15.25
CA GLY A 99 17.60 6.87 -13.92
C GLY A 99 18.04 5.86 -12.86
N ASP A 100 18.86 6.31 -11.92
CA ASP A 100 19.22 5.51 -10.76
C ASP A 100 18.01 5.35 -9.82
N ILE A 101 17.46 4.14 -9.78
CA ILE A 101 16.38 3.75 -8.86
C ILE A 101 16.90 3.17 -7.54
N SER A 102 18.20 3.01 -7.37
CA SER A 102 18.80 2.40 -6.17
C SER A 102 18.54 3.20 -4.89
N GLY A 103 18.24 4.50 -5.02
CA GLY A 103 17.83 5.36 -3.92
C GLY A 103 16.37 5.16 -3.46
N ASN A 104 15.52 4.50 -4.26
CA ASN A 104 14.12 4.27 -3.88
C ASN A 104 14.06 3.19 -2.78
N PRO A 105 13.45 3.45 -1.61
CA PRO A 105 13.39 2.48 -0.51
C PRO A 105 12.81 1.12 -0.92
N LEU A 106 11.82 1.12 -1.82
CA LEU A 106 11.20 -0.12 -2.31
C LEU A 106 12.20 -0.99 -3.08
N VAL A 107 13.16 -0.38 -3.76
CA VAL A 107 14.18 -1.08 -4.57
C VAL A 107 15.40 -1.42 -3.72
N LYS A 108 15.83 -0.51 -2.85
CA LYS A 108 16.99 -0.67 -1.99
C LYS A 108 16.81 -1.78 -0.94
N GLU A 109 15.63 -1.83 -0.34
CA GLU A 109 15.31 -2.72 0.78
C GLU A 109 14.05 -3.52 0.42
N PRO A 110 14.16 -4.49 -0.50
CA PRO A 110 13.01 -5.26 -0.93
C PRO A 110 12.45 -6.05 0.26
N TYR A 111 11.12 -6.01 0.40
CA TYR A 111 10.42 -6.85 1.36
C TYR A 111 10.79 -8.33 1.13
N ASN A 112 11.25 -8.99 2.20
CA ASN A 112 11.64 -10.39 2.21
C ASN A 112 10.64 -11.19 3.06
N VAL A 113 9.77 -11.94 2.37
CA VAL A 113 8.74 -12.74 3.01
C VAL A 113 9.29 -13.85 3.90
N SER A 114 10.37 -14.53 3.48
CA SER A 114 10.99 -15.62 4.24
C SER A 114 11.54 -15.13 5.58
N GLN A 115 12.23 -14.00 5.57
CA GLN A 115 12.78 -13.38 6.79
C GLN A 115 11.67 -12.95 7.75
N GLU A 116 10.57 -12.38 7.25
CA GLU A 116 9.44 -11.96 8.10
C GLU A 116 8.73 -13.17 8.74
N ILE A 117 8.62 -14.29 8.03
CA ILE A 117 8.10 -15.56 8.56
C ILE A 117 9.02 -16.10 9.65
N GLU A 118 10.33 -16.15 9.42
CA GLU A 118 11.32 -16.63 10.39
C GLU A 118 11.32 -15.80 11.67
N ARG A 119 11.29 -14.46 11.54
CA ARG A 119 11.24 -13.53 12.67
C ARG A 119 10.05 -13.78 13.60
N LYS A 120 8.90 -14.23 13.07
CA LYS A 120 7.70 -14.53 13.86
C LYS A 120 7.71 -15.91 14.51
N ARG A 121 8.60 -16.80 14.10
CA ARG A 121 8.76 -18.15 14.67
C ARG A 121 9.73 -18.20 15.84
N ALA A 122 10.62 -17.20 15.96
CA ALA A 122 11.54 -17.02 17.10
C ALA A 122 10.84 -16.33 18.27
#